data_AF-A0A1V5S9R8-F1
#
_entry.id   AF-A0A1V5S9R8-F1
#
_cell.length_a   1.000
_cell.length_b   1.000
_cell.length_c   1.000
_cell.angle_alpha   90.00
_cell.angle_beta   90.00
_cell.angle_gamma   90.00
#
_symmetry.space_group_name_H-M   'P 1'
#
loop_
_entity.id
_entity.type
_entity.pdbx_description
1 polymer ?
#
loop_
_entity_poly.entity_id
_entity_poly.type
_entity_poly.pdbx_seq_one_letter_code
_entity_poly.pdbx_strand_id
1 'polypeptide(L)'
;MLIGVNWFVELVAGKYNGSGFEIHAQSNSFMTQHPYQYIYGPVASWRLGCSLGIDPLSTAQKTCSFDCVYCQAGRTKVLTLERKVFVPTEALLEEVRRVPSEPFDVVTFAGNGEPTLALNLGDMIRGIRTVRSERIVVITNGSLIWRPDVRDDLALADLVMAKLDAGSPDSLKTVNHPAEGLDFEEICEGLRVFRKNYPGKLALQIMFVASNKKLAADIANRAQTIHPDEIEVNTPLRACAVRPLTAEEMVPITDLFRKTFARIPVKSVYEEERKKSQPYCRQSTDRRRGQELV
;
A
#
# COMPACT_ATOMS: atom_id res chain seq x y z
N MET A 1 37.51 30.96 22.58
CA MET A 1 37.19 30.08 21.44
C MET A 1 36.01 29.23 21.83
N LEU A 2 34.78 29.73 21.62
CA LEU A 2 33.53 28.98 21.70
C LEU A 2 32.53 29.71 20.79
N ILE A 3 32.04 28.96 19.79
CA ILE A 3 31.18 29.34 18.68
C ILE A 3 29.78 28.88 19.15
N GLY A 4 28.76 29.72 19.35
CA GLY A 4 28.00 30.42 18.33
C GLY A 4 26.71 29.63 18.01
N VAL A 5 25.59 29.97 18.66
CA VAL A 5 24.24 29.57 18.22
C VAL A 5 23.34 30.79 18.33
N ASN A 6 22.92 31.29 17.16
CA ASN A 6 22.10 32.48 16.96
C ASN A 6 20.62 32.04 16.98
N TRP A 7 19.82 32.56 17.90
CA TRP A 7 18.36 32.50 17.83
C TRP A 7 17.87 33.79 17.16
N PHE A 8 17.35 33.67 15.94
CA PHE A 8 16.64 34.77 15.27
C PHE A 8 15.21 34.81 15.81
N VAL A 9 14.91 35.84 16.61
CA VAL A 9 13.55 36.24 16.98
C VAL A 9 13.24 37.47 16.14
N GLU A 10 12.39 37.34 15.13
CA GLU A 10 11.86 38.52 14.42
C GLU A 10 10.79 39.18 15.29
N LEU A 11 11.10 40.41 15.71
CA LEU A 11 10.21 41.33 16.42
C LEU A 11 9.07 41.78 15.52
N VAL A 12 7.82 41.51 15.93
CA VAL A 12 6.65 42.18 15.37
C VAL A 12 6.49 43.53 16.08
N ALA A 13 6.56 44.62 15.31
CA ALA A 13 6.31 45.97 15.78
C ALA A 13 4.81 46.18 16.09
N GLY A 14 4.46 46.33 17.37
CA GLY A 14 3.12 46.73 17.82
C GLY A 14 3.10 48.19 18.28
N LYS A 15 2.17 48.99 17.74
CA LYS A 15 1.87 50.35 18.25
C LYS A 15 0.97 50.24 19.49
N TYR A 16 1.39 50.87 20.58
CA TYR A 16 0.63 51.01 21.83
C TYR A 16 -0.49 52.04 21.64
N ASN A 17 -1.75 51.63 21.82
CA ASN A 17 -2.86 52.52 22.17
C ASN A 17 -3.60 51.88 23.34
N GLY A 18 -3.69 52.62 24.45
CA GLY A 18 -4.22 52.12 25.71
C GLY A 18 -5.73 51.90 25.67
N SER A 19 -6.14 50.63 25.75
CA SER A 19 -7.35 50.13 26.44
C SER A 19 -7.52 48.65 26.08
N GLY A 20 -7.31 47.75 27.04
CA GLY A 20 -7.68 46.33 26.92
C GLY A 20 -6.77 45.46 26.02
N PHE A 21 -6.22 44.39 26.57
CA PHE A 21 -5.62 43.31 25.78
C PHE A 21 -6.76 42.46 25.20
N GLU A 22 -7.26 42.80 24.02
CA GLU A 22 -8.07 41.88 23.22
C GLU A 22 -7.12 40.99 22.41
N ILE A 23 -7.02 39.73 22.82
CA ILE A 23 -6.35 38.70 22.05
C ILE A 23 -7.29 38.36 20.88
N HIS A 24 -7.22 39.14 19.80
CA HIS A 24 -7.72 38.68 18.52
C HIS A 24 -6.83 37.54 18.06
N ALA A 25 -7.21 36.32 18.45
CA ALA A 25 -6.79 35.12 17.76
C ALA A 25 -7.33 35.23 16.33
N GLN A 26 -6.52 35.81 15.44
CA GLN A 26 -6.72 35.66 14.02
C GLN A 26 -6.61 34.17 13.74
N SER A 27 -7.76 33.55 13.55
CA SER A 27 -7.90 32.20 13.03
C SER A 27 -7.16 32.17 11.71
N ASN A 28 -5.97 31.56 11.72
CA ASN A 28 -5.24 31.21 10.51
C ASN A 28 -6.08 30.14 9.80
N SER A 29 -6.98 30.58 8.93
CA SER A 29 -7.95 29.78 8.17
C SER A 29 -7.31 29.02 6.99
N PHE A 30 -6.04 28.67 7.08
CA PHE A 30 -5.28 27.98 6.02
C PHE A 30 -4.66 26.65 6.47
N MET A 31 -5.37 25.91 7.32
CA MET A 31 -5.21 24.46 7.41
C MET A 31 -6.58 23.85 7.22
N THR A 32 -6.91 23.43 5.99
CA THR A 32 -7.93 22.40 5.80
C THR A 32 -7.43 21.16 6.51
N GLN A 33 -7.78 21.04 7.80
CA GLN A 33 -7.34 19.94 8.65
C GLN A 33 -7.72 18.64 7.97
N HIS A 34 -6.70 17.85 7.70
CA HIS A 34 -6.82 16.53 7.12
C HIS A 34 -7.67 15.67 8.06
N PRO A 35 -8.90 15.24 7.71
CA PRO A 35 -9.84 14.70 8.70
C PRO A 35 -9.40 13.34 9.28
N TYR A 36 -8.47 12.65 8.61
CA TYR A 36 -8.03 11.31 8.97
C TYR A 36 -6.50 11.16 8.91
N GLN A 37 -5.90 10.72 10.01
CA GLN A 37 -4.48 10.44 10.10
C GLN A 37 -4.12 9.11 9.46
N TYR A 38 -4.97 8.08 9.57
CA TYR A 38 -4.70 6.71 9.15
C TYR A 38 -5.45 6.30 7.89
N ILE A 39 -6.55 7.00 7.60
CA ILE A 39 -7.43 6.73 6.46
C ILE A 39 -7.11 7.66 5.27
N TYR A 40 -7.27 7.14 4.06
CA TYR A 40 -7.20 7.91 2.82
C TYR A 40 -8.25 7.44 1.80
N GLY A 41 -8.47 8.23 0.75
CA GLY A 41 -9.57 7.99 -0.17
C GLY A 41 -10.89 8.60 0.32
N PRO A 42 -12.05 8.02 -0.06
CA PRO A 42 -12.19 6.86 -0.93
C PRO A 42 -11.62 7.10 -2.34
N VAL A 43 -11.27 6.02 -3.02
CA VAL A 43 -10.67 6.05 -4.35
C VAL A 43 -11.29 5.04 -5.28
N ALA A 44 -11.42 5.40 -6.55
CA ALA A 44 -11.74 4.45 -7.59
C ALA A 44 -10.58 3.47 -7.77
N SER A 45 -10.88 2.18 -7.71
CA SER A 45 -9.99 1.08 -7.99
C SER A 45 -10.62 0.26 -9.11
N TRP A 46 -9.91 0.16 -10.23
CA TRP A 46 -10.32 -0.71 -11.33
C TRP A 46 -10.44 -2.19 -10.91
N ARG A 47 -9.83 -2.56 -9.77
CA ARG A 47 -9.84 -3.93 -9.22
C ARG A 47 -10.91 -4.16 -8.18
N LEU A 48 -11.25 -3.11 -7.42
CA LEU A 48 -11.97 -3.23 -6.16
C LEU A 48 -13.23 -2.35 -6.09
N GLY A 49 -13.57 -1.61 -7.15
CA GLY A 49 -14.63 -0.60 -7.10
C GLY A 49 -14.19 0.64 -6.32
N CYS A 50 -15.06 1.21 -5.51
CA CYS A 50 -14.75 2.30 -4.59
C CYS A 50 -14.06 1.77 -3.32
N SER A 51 -12.83 2.17 -3.06
CA SER A 51 -12.05 1.68 -1.91
C SER A 51 -11.74 2.80 -0.92
N LEU A 52 -12.05 2.58 0.35
CA LEU A 52 -11.48 3.34 1.45
C LEU A 52 -10.13 2.73 1.83
N GLY A 53 -9.07 3.52 1.88
CA GLY A 53 -7.72 3.05 2.18
C GLY A 53 -7.33 3.26 3.64
N ILE A 54 -6.65 2.30 4.25
CA ILE A 54 -6.08 2.37 5.59
C ILE A 54 -4.59 2.08 5.51
N ASP A 55 -3.79 3.01 5.99
CA ASP A 55 -2.34 2.85 6.15
C ASP A 55 -2.03 2.43 7.59
N PRO A 56 -1.81 1.14 7.85
CA PRO A 56 -1.64 0.63 9.21
C PRO A 56 -0.29 1.01 9.84
N LEU A 57 0.64 1.57 9.04
CA LEU A 57 1.91 2.09 9.53
C LEU A 57 1.81 3.58 9.80
N SER A 58 1.26 4.34 8.85
CA SER A 58 1.07 5.80 8.93
C SER A 58 2.30 6.58 9.42
N THR A 59 3.49 6.03 9.21
CA THR A 59 4.76 6.63 9.63
C THR A 59 5.12 7.80 8.72
N ALA A 60 5.79 8.82 9.28
CA ALA A 60 6.26 9.99 8.52
C ALA A 60 7.06 9.60 7.27
N GLN A 61 8.00 8.66 7.45
CA GLN A 61 8.80 8.10 6.38
C GLN A 61 8.24 6.74 5.92
N LYS A 62 8.52 6.33 4.69
CA LYS A 62 8.13 5.01 4.18
C LYS A 62 8.89 3.91 4.93
N THR A 63 8.12 3.03 5.56
CA THR A 63 8.61 1.88 6.33
C THR A 63 8.15 0.60 5.66
N CYS A 64 9.07 -0.20 5.15
CA CYS A 64 8.73 -1.36 4.33
C CYS A 64 9.82 -2.41 4.45
N SER A 65 9.50 -3.66 4.14
CA SER A 65 10.46 -4.74 4.02
C SER A 65 11.14 -4.81 2.64
N PHE A 66 10.61 -4.07 1.66
CA PHE A 66 11.14 -3.93 0.30
C PHE A 66 11.36 -2.46 -0.07
N ASP A 67 12.32 -2.18 -0.95
CA ASP A 67 12.54 -0.88 -1.59
C ASP A 67 12.34 -0.96 -3.12
N CYS A 68 11.16 -1.47 -3.54
CA CYS A 68 10.89 -1.77 -4.94
C CYS A 68 11.15 -0.57 -5.87
N VAL A 69 11.81 -0.82 -7.01
CA VAL A 69 12.19 0.22 -7.99
C VAL A 69 11.00 0.97 -8.57
N TYR A 70 9.81 0.35 -8.56
CA TYR A 70 8.56 0.87 -9.09
C TYR A 70 7.65 1.50 -8.02
N CYS A 71 8.10 1.61 -6.77
CA CYS A 71 7.20 1.99 -5.68
C CYS A 71 6.70 3.44 -5.82
N GLN A 72 5.39 3.60 -5.96
CA GLN A 72 4.71 4.90 -6.06
C GLN A 72 4.77 5.74 -4.77
N ALA A 73 5.01 5.11 -3.62
CA ALA A 73 5.23 5.80 -2.34
C ALA A 73 6.68 6.29 -2.17
N GLY A 74 7.52 6.12 -3.19
CA GLY A 74 8.93 6.52 -3.18
C GLY A 74 9.85 5.51 -2.50
N ARG A 75 11.08 5.96 -2.22
CA ARG A 75 12.15 5.15 -1.62
C ARG A 75 11.84 4.80 -0.17
N THR A 76 12.04 3.54 0.20
CA THR A 76 11.97 3.09 1.58
C THR A 76 13.08 3.74 2.39
N LYS A 77 12.74 4.36 3.52
CA LYS A 77 13.70 4.99 4.43
C LYS A 77 13.98 4.14 5.65
N VAL A 78 12.98 3.37 6.08
CA VAL A 78 13.11 2.37 7.14
C VAL A 78 12.87 1.01 6.51
N LEU A 79 13.96 0.34 6.14
CA LEU A 79 13.94 -1.00 5.57
C LEU A 79 14.04 -2.03 6.72
N THR A 80 12.97 -2.78 6.97
CA THR A 80 12.88 -3.65 8.16
C THR A 80 11.96 -4.86 7.98
N LEU A 81 12.21 -5.91 8.75
CA LEU A 81 11.33 -7.08 8.93
C LEU A 81 10.62 -7.07 10.30
N GLU A 82 10.91 -6.09 11.14
CA GLU A 82 10.39 -6.03 12.50
C GLU A 82 8.94 -5.58 12.50
N ARG A 83 8.06 -6.47 12.99
CA ARG A 83 6.66 -6.17 13.23
C ARG A 83 6.51 -5.39 14.54
N LYS A 84 5.82 -4.25 14.50
CA LYS A 84 5.54 -3.39 15.67
C LYS A 84 4.12 -2.86 15.62
N VAL A 85 3.63 -2.34 16.74
CA VAL A 85 2.41 -1.53 16.74
C VAL A 85 2.80 -0.11 16.29
N PHE A 86 2.43 0.25 15.07
CA PHE A 86 2.68 1.59 14.51
C PHE A 86 1.50 2.53 14.77
N VAL A 87 0.28 2.01 14.58
CA VAL A 87 -0.98 2.69 14.88
C VAL A 87 -1.75 1.87 15.90
N PRO A 88 -2.13 2.44 17.06
CA PRO A 88 -3.00 1.75 18.02
C PRO A 88 -4.33 1.37 17.38
N THR A 89 -4.80 0.13 17.60
CA THR A 89 -6.05 -0.36 17.00
C THR A 89 -7.24 0.56 17.30
N GLU A 90 -7.40 0.99 18.56
CA GLU A 90 -8.53 1.84 18.95
C GLU A 90 -8.50 3.21 18.25
N ALA A 91 -7.32 3.81 18.10
CA ALA A 91 -7.18 5.09 17.40
C ALA A 91 -7.61 4.99 15.92
N LEU A 92 -7.34 3.85 15.28
CA LEU A 92 -7.86 3.57 13.94
C LEU A 92 -9.40 3.41 13.96
N LEU A 93 -9.95 2.66 14.93
CA LEU A 93 -11.39 2.46 15.01
C LEU A 93 -12.16 3.76 15.28
N GLU A 94 -11.61 4.69 16.07
CA GLU A 94 -12.15 6.04 16.26
C GLU A 94 -12.21 6.84 14.94
N GLU A 95 -11.22 6.70 14.05
CA GLU A 95 -11.30 7.27 12.71
C GLU A 95 -12.33 6.57 11.85
N VAL A 96 -12.33 5.24 11.83
CA VAL A 96 -13.26 4.45 11.02
C VAL A 96 -14.71 4.75 11.39
N ARG A 97 -15.04 4.93 12.68
CA ARG A 97 -16.40 5.31 13.14
C ARG A 97 -16.83 6.69 12.66
N ARG A 98 -15.90 7.61 12.39
CA ARG A 98 -16.16 8.97 11.89
C ARG A 98 -16.30 9.05 10.36
N VAL A 99 -15.90 8.01 9.64
CA VAL A 99 -16.07 7.96 8.18
C VAL A 99 -17.57 8.04 7.84
N PRO A 100 -17.98 8.92 6.90
CA PRO A 100 -19.37 9.01 6.46
C PRO A 100 -19.95 7.66 6.04
N SER A 101 -21.26 7.51 6.12
CA SER A 101 -21.97 6.31 5.65
C SER A 101 -22.10 6.24 4.12
N GLU A 102 -21.40 7.11 3.37
CA GLU A 102 -21.37 7.03 1.91
C GLU A 102 -20.81 5.67 1.49
N PRO A 103 -21.46 4.97 0.56
CA PRO A 103 -21.07 3.61 0.23
C PRO A 103 -19.72 3.59 -0.50
N PHE A 104 -18.79 2.83 0.06
CA PHE A 104 -17.64 2.31 -0.66
C PHE A 104 -17.74 0.78 -0.67
N ASP A 105 -17.10 0.14 -1.65
CA ASP A 105 -17.21 -1.31 -1.88
C ASP A 105 -16.29 -2.11 -0.95
N VAL A 106 -15.14 -1.53 -0.59
CA VAL A 106 -14.11 -2.20 0.21
C VAL A 106 -13.36 -1.27 1.16
N VAL A 107 -12.90 -1.82 2.29
CA VAL A 107 -11.83 -1.26 3.12
C VAL A 107 -10.52 -1.96 2.76
N THR A 108 -9.50 -1.21 2.35
CA THR A 108 -8.22 -1.77 1.91
C THR A 108 -7.10 -1.36 2.85
N PHE A 109 -6.42 -2.33 3.46
CA PHE A 109 -5.13 -2.13 4.10
C PHE A 109 -4.02 -2.06 3.04
N ALA A 110 -3.52 -0.84 2.83
CA ALA A 110 -2.43 -0.51 1.92
C ALA A 110 -1.95 0.91 2.27
N GLY A 111 -0.71 1.29 1.95
CA GLY A 111 -0.30 2.66 2.24
C GLY A 111 1.18 2.92 2.04
N ASN A 112 1.74 3.76 2.91
CA ASN A 112 3.12 4.20 2.86
C ASN A 112 4.10 3.16 3.45
N GLY A 113 4.00 1.91 2.98
CA GLY A 113 4.80 0.81 3.48
C GLY A 113 4.16 -0.56 3.33
N GLU A 114 4.71 -1.55 4.04
CA GLU A 114 4.21 -2.93 4.03
C GLU A 114 3.19 -3.17 5.17
N PRO A 115 1.90 -3.39 4.87
CA PRO A 115 0.87 -3.54 5.90
C PRO A 115 1.16 -4.64 6.94
N THR A 116 1.79 -5.74 6.53
CA THR A 116 2.09 -6.88 7.42
C THR A 116 3.20 -6.58 8.44
N LEU A 117 3.85 -5.41 8.38
CA LEU A 117 4.71 -4.92 9.47
C LEU A 117 3.90 -4.45 10.68
N ALA A 118 2.62 -4.12 10.53
CA ALA A 118 1.77 -3.80 11.66
C ALA A 118 1.47 -5.08 12.47
N LEU A 119 2.05 -5.16 13.67
CA LEU A 119 1.92 -6.33 14.56
C LEU A 119 0.47 -6.61 14.93
N ASN A 120 -0.36 -5.56 15.01
CA ASN A 120 -1.78 -5.61 15.35
C ASN A 120 -2.71 -5.60 14.12
N LEU A 121 -2.22 -5.99 12.93
CA LEU A 121 -3.04 -6.02 11.71
C LEU A 121 -4.30 -6.87 11.88
N GLY A 122 -4.19 -8.06 12.48
CA GLY A 122 -5.36 -8.91 12.72
C GLY A 122 -6.37 -8.30 13.69
N ASP A 123 -5.92 -7.55 14.70
CA ASP A 123 -6.80 -6.81 15.61
C ASP A 123 -7.51 -5.67 14.90
N MET A 124 -6.81 -4.94 14.01
CA MET A 124 -7.43 -3.91 13.18
C MET A 124 -8.53 -4.50 12.30
N ILE A 125 -8.25 -5.62 11.62
CA ILE A 125 -9.25 -6.30 10.76
C ILE A 125 -10.48 -6.72 11.59
N ARG A 126 -10.26 -7.39 12.72
CA ARG A 126 -11.35 -7.80 13.63
C ARG A 126 -12.16 -6.60 14.11
N GLY A 127 -11.49 -5.54 14.56
CA GLY A 127 -12.13 -4.34 15.06
C GLY A 127 -12.99 -3.65 14.00
N ILE A 128 -12.48 -3.51 12.78
CA ILE A 128 -13.23 -2.89 11.67
C ILE A 128 -14.50 -3.67 11.36
N ARG A 129 -14.45 -5.01 11.36
CA ARG A 129 -15.65 -5.85 11.12
C ARG A 129 -16.77 -5.62 12.14
N THR A 130 -16.48 -5.07 13.32
CA THR A 130 -17.52 -4.74 14.32
C THR A 130 -18.25 -3.44 14.04
N VAL A 131 -17.69 -2.56 13.21
CA VAL A 131 -18.23 -1.21 12.94
C VAL A 131 -18.52 -0.96 11.45
N ARG A 132 -18.12 -1.88 10.56
CA ARG A 132 -18.22 -1.80 9.11
C ARG A 132 -18.56 -3.17 8.52
N SER A 133 -19.30 -3.17 7.42
CA SER A 133 -19.77 -4.39 6.73
C SER A 133 -19.15 -4.60 5.35
N GLU A 134 -18.41 -3.60 4.86
CA GLU A 134 -17.69 -3.62 3.59
C GLU A 134 -16.61 -4.71 3.60
N ARG A 135 -16.30 -5.26 2.42
CA ARG A 135 -15.25 -6.29 2.31
C ARG A 135 -13.90 -5.72 2.69
N ILE A 136 -13.10 -6.49 3.41
CA ILE A 136 -11.76 -6.12 3.84
C ILE A 136 -10.73 -6.74 2.89
N VAL A 137 -9.86 -5.90 2.34
CA VAL A 137 -8.80 -6.27 1.41
C VAL A 137 -7.45 -5.92 2.03
N VAL A 138 -6.45 -6.78 1.86
CA VAL A 138 -5.06 -6.46 2.21
C VAL A 138 -4.20 -6.53 0.96
N ILE A 139 -3.51 -5.43 0.62
CA ILE A 139 -2.49 -5.42 -0.42
C ILE A 139 -1.13 -5.54 0.26
N THR A 140 -0.43 -6.65 0.04
CA THR A 140 0.86 -6.95 0.68
C THR A 140 1.92 -7.22 -0.36
N ASN A 141 3.16 -6.84 -0.06
CA ASN A 141 4.32 -7.21 -0.85
C ASN A 141 4.72 -8.69 -0.68
N GLY A 142 4.08 -9.42 0.26
CA GLY A 142 4.28 -10.86 0.48
C GLY A 142 5.55 -11.24 1.26
N SER A 143 6.45 -10.30 1.54
CA SER A 143 7.78 -10.57 2.13
C SER A 143 7.76 -11.32 3.47
N LEU A 144 6.75 -11.10 4.31
CA LEU A 144 6.67 -11.68 5.66
C LEU A 144 5.75 -12.90 5.74
N ILE A 145 5.17 -13.34 4.62
CA ILE A 145 4.14 -14.38 4.59
C ILE A 145 4.65 -15.78 4.97
N TRP A 146 5.96 -15.98 5.04
CA TRP A 146 6.58 -17.19 5.58
C TRP A 146 6.29 -17.35 7.09
N ARG A 147 6.00 -16.25 7.79
CA ARG A 147 5.71 -16.29 9.24
C ARG A 147 4.28 -16.76 9.51
N PRO A 148 4.07 -17.69 10.45
CA PRO A 148 2.72 -18.12 10.84
C PRO A 148 1.82 -16.97 11.32
N ASP A 149 2.32 -16.07 12.18
CA ASP A 149 1.55 -14.95 12.74
C ASP A 149 1.02 -13.99 11.65
N VAL A 150 1.82 -13.73 10.62
CA VAL A 150 1.42 -12.92 9.46
C VAL A 150 0.31 -13.60 8.67
N ARG A 151 0.38 -14.93 8.47
CA ARG A 151 -0.65 -15.68 7.77
C ARG A 151 -1.97 -15.69 8.53
N ASP A 152 -1.90 -15.80 9.86
CA ASP A 152 -3.08 -15.76 10.73
C ASP A 152 -3.78 -14.40 10.65
N ASP A 153 -3.03 -13.30 10.64
CA ASP A 153 -3.59 -11.96 10.44
C ASP A 153 -4.23 -11.80 9.06
N LEU A 154 -3.52 -12.20 8.00
CA LEU A 154 -3.99 -12.09 6.61
C LEU A 154 -5.23 -12.94 6.35
N ALA A 155 -5.36 -14.09 7.03
CA ALA A 155 -6.49 -15.00 6.85
C ALA A 155 -7.83 -14.40 7.30
N LEU A 156 -7.81 -13.29 8.03
CA LEU A 156 -9.00 -12.57 8.49
C LEU A 156 -9.60 -11.65 7.41
N ALA A 157 -8.86 -11.37 6.33
CA ALA A 157 -9.33 -10.56 5.21
C ALA A 157 -10.22 -11.37 4.25
N ASP A 158 -11.05 -10.68 3.47
CA ASP A 158 -11.89 -11.32 2.44
C ASP A 158 -11.11 -11.55 1.14
N LEU A 159 -10.13 -10.68 0.86
CA LEU A 159 -9.23 -10.76 -0.28
C LEU A 159 -7.82 -10.32 0.14
N VAL A 160 -6.83 -11.15 -0.20
CA VAL A 160 -5.41 -10.81 -0.08
C VAL A 160 -4.84 -10.67 -1.48
N MET A 161 -4.22 -9.54 -1.74
CA MET A 161 -3.55 -9.24 -3.00
C MET A 161 -2.05 -9.20 -2.73
N ALA A 162 -1.37 -10.33 -2.95
CA ALA A 162 0.04 -10.48 -2.63
C ALA A 162 0.91 -10.27 -3.86
N LYS A 163 2.07 -9.62 -3.70
CA LYS A 163 3.00 -9.41 -4.81
C LYS A 163 3.92 -10.61 -5.03
N LEU A 164 4.22 -10.90 -6.29
CA LEU A 164 5.24 -11.85 -6.72
C LEU A 164 5.93 -11.32 -7.98
N ASP A 165 6.81 -10.33 -7.82
CA ASP A 165 7.42 -9.62 -8.95
C ASP A 165 8.74 -10.26 -9.46
N ALA A 166 9.13 -11.39 -8.86
CA ALA A 166 10.42 -12.05 -9.03
C ALA A 166 10.25 -13.55 -9.28
N GLY A 167 11.14 -14.12 -10.11
CA GLY A 167 11.19 -15.55 -10.44
C GLY A 167 12.36 -16.29 -9.76
N SER A 168 13.28 -15.54 -9.17
CA SER A 168 14.54 -16.02 -8.56
C SER A 168 15.05 -15.03 -7.49
N PRO A 169 15.97 -15.46 -6.60
CA PRO A 169 16.61 -14.57 -5.62
C PRO A 169 17.25 -13.33 -6.23
N ASP A 170 17.92 -13.45 -7.39
CA ASP A 170 18.57 -12.32 -8.05
C ASP A 170 17.57 -11.32 -8.61
N SER A 171 16.45 -11.81 -9.17
CA SER A 171 15.38 -10.93 -9.63
C SER A 171 14.66 -10.23 -8.47
N LEU A 172 14.50 -10.89 -7.32
CA LEU A 172 13.97 -10.28 -6.10
C LEU A 172 14.88 -9.12 -5.65
N LYS A 173 16.19 -9.34 -5.61
CA LYS A 173 17.18 -8.30 -5.28
C LYS A 173 17.11 -7.13 -6.27
N THR A 174 16.99 -7.41 -7.56
CA THR A 174 16.98 -6.41 -8.64
C THR A 174 15.71 -5.56 -8.67
N VAL A 175 14.55 -6.16 -8.40
CA VAL A 175 13.25 -5.48 -8.55
C VAL A 175 12.74 -4.92 -7.22
N ASN A 176 12.82 -5.72 -6.16
CA ASN A 176 12.19 -5.44 -4.87
C ASN A 176 13.16 -4.88 -3.83
N HIS A 177 14.47 -5.08 -3.99
CA HIS A 177 15.50 -4.60 -3.05
C HIS A 177 15.13 -4.97 -1.60
N PRO A 178 15.13 -6.28 -1.26
CA PRO A 178 14.60 -6.76 0.01
C PRO A 178 15.49 -6.36 1.18
N ALA A 179 14.87 -6.22 2.36
CA ALA A 179 15.59 -6.17 3.63
C ALA A 179 16.45 -7.43 3.80
N GLU A 180 17.56 -7.29 4.52
CA GLU A 180 18.43 -8.41 4.85
C GLU A 180 17.67 -9.50 5.64
N GLY A 181 18.01 -10.75 5.39
CA GLY A 181 17.38 -11.91 6.04
C GLY A 181 16.13 -12.46 5.36
N LEU A 182 15.68 -11.89 4.24
CA LEU A 182 14.63 -12.49 3.42
C LEU A 182 15.19 -13.49 2.41
N ASP A 183 14.59 -14.68 2.40
CA ASP A 183 14.81 -15.69 1.38
C ASP A 183 13.63 -15.76 0.39
N PHE A 184 13.94 -15.89 -0.89
CA PHE A 184 12.94 -15.91 -1.95
C PHE A 184 12.10 -17.19 -1.95
N GLU A 185 12.72 -18.33 -1.64
CA GLU A 185 12.02 -19.61 -1.61
C GLU A 185 11.11 -19.68 -0.37
N GLU A 186 11.51 -19.10 0.76
CA GLU A 186 10.64 -18.95 1.94
C GLU A 186 9.39 -18.11 1.64
N ILE A 187 9.52 -17.02 0.88
CA ILE A 187 8.35 -16.22 0.44
C ILE A 187 7.42 -17.06 -0.43
N CYS A 188 7.96 -17.80 -1.41
CA CYS A 188 7.16 -18.66 -2.30
C CYS A 188 6.45 -19.77 -1.52
N GLU A 189 7.15 -20.44 -0.62
CA GLU A 189 6.59 -21.48 0.25
C GLU A 189 5.54 -20.89 1.21
N GLY A 190 5.80 -19.71 1.77
CA GLY A 190 4.86 -18.98 2.60
C GLY A 190 3.55 -18.70 1.89
N LEU A 191 3.61 -18.24 0.62
CA LEU A 191 2.44 -18.02 -0.24
C LEU A 191 1.68 -19.32 -0.49
N ARG A 192 2.39 -20.42 -0.79
CA ARG A 192 1.79 -21.74 -1.03
C ARG A 192 1.05 -22.26 0.21
N VAL A 193 1.67 -22.17 1.38
CA VAL A 193 1.04 -22.60 2.64
C VAL A 193 -0.12 -21.69 3.01
N PHE A 194 0.03 -20.37 2.81
CA PHE A 194 -1.06 -19.43 3.03
C PHE A 194 -2.26 -19.77 2.17
N ARG A 195 -2.08 -19.94 0.83
CA ARG A 195 -3.18 -20.28 -0.07
C ARG A 195 -3.93 -21.52 0.40
N LYS A 196 -3.22 -22.59 0.81
CA LYS A 196 -3.83 -23.86 1.24
C LYS A 196 -4.81 -23.69 2.40
N ASN A 197 -4.53 -22.78 3.32
CA ASN A 197 -5.30 -22.61 4.56
C ASN A 197 -6.21 -21.37 4.55
N TYR A 198 -6.08 -20.50 3.56
CA TYR A 198 -6.82 -19.24 3.47
C TYR A 198 -8.17 -19.46 2.78
N PRO A 199 -9.31 -19.26 3.46
CA PRO A 199 -10.63 -19.47 2.84
C PRO A 199 -11.05 -18.34 1.89
N GLY A 200 -10.44 -17.16 2.01
CA GLY A 200 -10.72 -16.03 1.14
C GLY A 200 -10.07 -16.16 -0.24
N LYS A 201 -10.17 -15.08 -1.03
CA LYS A 201 -9.62 -15.02 -2.37
C LYS A 201 -8.16 -14.52 -2.31
N LEU A 202 -7.23 -15.24 -2.94
CA LEU A 202 -5.85 -14.82 -3.13
C LEU A 202 -5.64 -14.37 -4.58
N ALA A 203 -5.33 -13.09 -4.76
CA ALA A 203 -4.84 -12.57 -6.03
C ALA A 203 -3.32 -12.40 -5.97
N LEU A 204 -2.59 -12.87 -6.98
CA LEU A 204 -1.18 -12.52 -7.14
C LEU A 204 -1.04 -11.32 -8.07
N GLN A 205 -0.33 -10.29 -7.60
CA GLN A 205 0.00 -9.11 -8.37
C GLN A 205 1.44 -9.18 -8.83
N ILE A 206 1.66 -9.04 -10.14
CA ILE A 206 3.00 -9.02 -10.72
C ILE A 206 3.19 -7.67 -11.39
N MET A 207 4.15 -6.90 -10.90
CA MET A 207 4.56 -5.63 -11.50
C MET A 207 5.72 -5.85 -12.45
N PHE A 208 5.47 -5.69 -13.74
CA PHE A 208 6.47 -5.75 -14.79
C PHE A 208 7.08 -4.37 -15.07
N VAL A 209 8.40 -4.38 -15.15
CA VAL A 209 9.27 -3.25 -15.49
C VAL A 209 10.39 -3.75 -16.42
N ALA A 210 11.21 -2.83 -16.92
CA ALA A 210 12.29 -3.19 -17.85
C ALA A 210 13.24 -4.27 -17.31
N SER A 211 13.49 -4.31 -16.00
CA SER A 211 14.43 -5.24 -15.37
C SER A 211 13.90 -6.68 -15.20
N ASN A 212 12.58 -6.91 -15.19
CA ASN A 212 12.00 -8.25 -15.02
C ASN A 212 11.11 -8.71 -16.17
N LYS A 213 10.84 -7.88 -17.19
CA LYS A 213 9.97 -8.26 -18.32
C LYS A 213 10.39 -9.55 -19.03
N LYS A 214 11.70 -9.82 -19.10
CA LYS A 214 12.25 -11.04 -19.71
C LYS A 214 12.10 -12.30 -18.84
N LEU A 215 11.74 -12.13 -17.57
CA LEU A 215 11.57 -13.20 -16.58
C LEU A 215 10.09 -13.60 -16.42
N ALA A 216 9.20 -13.15 -17.30
CA ALA A 216 7.77 -13.41 -17.20
C ALA A 216 7.43 -14.91 -17.10
N ALA A 217 8.14 -15.78 -17.83
CA ALA A 217 7.96 -17.22 -17.77
C ALA A 217 8.37 -17.80 -16.40
N ASP A 218 9.51 -17.36 -15.87
CA ASP A 218 9.99 -17.82 -14.56
C ASP A 218 9.03 -17.39 -13.45
N ILE A 219 8.54 -16.15 -13.49
CA ILE A 219 7.55 -15.65 -12.54
C ILE A 219 6.23 -16.44 -12.66
N ALA A 220 5.76 -16.71 -13.88
CA ALA A 220 4.57 -17.51 -14.11
C ALA A 220 4.71 -18.94 -13.57
N ASN A 221 5.89 -19.56 -13.72
CA ASN A 221 6.19 -20.88 -13.16
C ASN A 221 6.12 -20.86 -11.63
N ARG A 222 6.68 -19.84 -10.97
CA ARG A 222 6.55 -19.67 -9.52
C ARG A 222 5.10 -19.49 -9.09
N ALA A 223 4.35 -18.62 -9.77
CA ALA A 223 2.95 -18.36 -9.48
C ALA A 223 2.06 -19.62 -9.62
N GLN A 224 2.34 -20.51 -10.57
CA GLN A 224 1.59 -21.78 -10.72
C GLN A 224 1.65 -22.65 -9.46
N THR A 225 2.80 -22.71 -8.78
CA THR A 225 2.98 -23.54 -7.58
C THR A 225 2.16 -23.07 -6.38
N ILE A 226 1.70 -21.81 -6.41
CA ILE A 226 0.93 -21.18 -5.33
C ILE A 226 -0.56 -21.45 -5.48
N HIS A 227 -1.05 -21.73 -6.69
CA HIS A 227 -2.47 -21.91 -7.03
C HIS A 227 -3.38 -20.72 -6.61
N PRO A 228 -3.12 -19.49 -7.12
CA PRO A 228 -3.96 -18.33 -6.80
C PRO A 228 -5.33 -18.40 -7.47
N ASP A 229 -6.26 -17.58 -7.00
CA ASP A 229 -7.61 -17.46 -7.58
C ASP A 229 -7.68 -16.39 -8.68
N GLU A 230 -6.70 -15.48 -8.75
CA GLU A 230 -6.61 -14.42 -9.74
C GLU A 230 -5.16 -13.97 -9.95
N ILE A 231 -4.83 -13.57 -11.18
CA ILE A 231 -3.56 -12.94 -11.53
C ILE A 231 -3.82 -11.51 -12.00
N GLU A 232 -3.02 -10.56 -11.51
CA GLU A 232 -2.96 -9.19 -12.02
C GLU A 232 -1.59 -8.88 -12.61
N VAL A 233 -1.55 -8.71 -13.93
CA VAL A 233 -0.37 -8.34 -14.70
C VAL A 233 -0.33 -6.82 -14.82
N ASN A 234 0.64 -6.19 -14.17
CA ASN A 234 0.68 -4.75 -13.99
C ASN A 234 2.00 -4.13 -14.49
N THR A 235 1.98 -2.83 -14.72
CA THR A 235 3.15 -1.95 -14.96
C THR A 235 2.88 -0.62 -14.23
N PRO A 236 3.90 0.11 -13.72
CA PRO A 236 3.67 1.25 -12.84
C PRO A 236 3.16 2.48 -13.59
N LEU A 237 1.83 2.61 -13.67
CA LEU A 237 1.14 3.74 -14.33
C LEU A 237 0.85 4.92 -13.39
N ARG A 238 1.45 4.92 -12.19
CA ARG A 238 1.51 6.07 -11.29
C ARG A 238 2.94 6.57 -11.22
N ALA A 239 3.12 7.83 -10.84
CA ALA A 239 4.45 8.43 -10.75
C ALA A 239 5.40 7.59 -9.88
N CYS A 240 6.54 7.19 -10.43
CA CYS A 240 7.61 6.48 -9.72
C CYS A 240 8.96 6.66 -10.44
N ALA A 241 10.03 6.02 -9.94
CA ALA A 241 11.39 6.20 -10.43
C ALA A 241 11.69 5.50 -11.78
N VAL A 242 10.80 4.64 -12.25
CA VAL A 242 10.98 3.85 -13.48
C VAL A 242 9.83 4.10 -14.45
N ARG A 243 10.11 4.02 -15.75
CA ARG A 243 9.07 4.12 -16.77
C ARG A 243 8.19 2.86 -16.79
N PRO A 244 6.88 2.98 -17.03
CA PRO A 244 6.06 1.82 -17.33
C PRO A 244 6.52 1.19 -18.66
N LEU A 245 6.35 -0.13 -18.77
CA LEU A 245 6.29 -0.82 -20.04
C LEU A 245 5.09 -0.32 -20.84
N THR A 246 5.23 -0.17 -22.17
CA THR A 246 4.11 0.21 -23.04
C THR A 246 3.05 -0.90 -23.13
N ALA A 247 1.87 -0.57 -23.64
CA ALA A 247 0.83 -1.57 -23.90
C ALA A 247 1.34 -2.69 -24.82
N GLU A 248 2.07 -2.34 -25.88
CA GLU A 248 2.72 -3.30 -26.78
C GLU A 248 3.75 -4.20 -26.08
N GLU A 249 4.58 -3.63 -25.19
CA GLU A 249 5.54 -4.41 -24.39
C GLU A 249 4.82 -5.40 -23.43
N MET A 250 3.60 -5.07 -23.00
CA MET A 250 2.80 -5.88 -22.06
C MET A 250 1.98 -7.00 -22.71
N VAL A 251 1.65 -6.91 -24.01
CA VAL A 251 0.89 -7.95 -24.75
C VAL A 251 1.52 -9.35 -24.59
N PRO A 252 2.79 -9.60 -24.97
CA PRO A 252 3.36 -10.94 -24.90
C PRO A 252 3.43 -11.50 -23.47
N ILE A 253 3.59 -10.62 -22.48
CA ILE A 253 3.57 -10.99 -21.05
C ILE A 253 2.15 -11.42 -20.67
N THR A 254 1.15 -10.60 -20.99
CA THR A 254 -0.25 -10.87 -20.64
C THR A 254 -0.74 -12.17 -21.30
N ASP A 255 -0.39 -12.40 -22.57
CA ASP A 255 -0.74 -13.62 -23.31
C ASP A 255 -0.11 -14.86 -22.69
N LEU A 256 1.16 -14.76 -22.26
CA LEU A 256 1.84 -15.84 -21.54
C LEU A 256 1.09 -16.19 -20.25
N PHE A 257 0.71 -15.20 -19.44
CA PHE A 257 -0.03 -15.45 -18.21
C PHE A 257 -1.43 -16.01 -18.50
N ARG A 258 -2.15 -15.50 -19.50
CA ARG A 258 -3.46 -16.05 -19.90
C ARG A 258 -3.39 -17.51 -20.34
N LYS A 259 -2.37 -17.85 -21.14
CA LYS A 259 -2.13 -19.23 -21.56
C LYS A 259 -1.81 -20.13 -20.36
N THR A 260 -1.00 -19.64 -19.44
CA THR A 260 -0.56 -20.38 -18.25
C THR A 260 -1.69 -20.58 -17.25
N PHE A 261 -2.53 -19.55 -17.05
CA PHE A 261 -3.57 -19.49 -16.04
C PHE A 261 -4.97 -19.52 -16.67
N ALA A 262 -5.17 -20.36 -17.69
CA ALA A 262 -6.39 -20.40 -18.51
C ALA A 262 -7.69 -20.70 -17.74
N ARG A 263 -7.60 -21.13 -16.48
CA ARG A 263 -8.74 -21.51 -15.62
C ARG A 263 -9.09 -20.46 -14.56
N ILE A 264 -8.31 -19.38 -14.45
CA ILE A 264 -8.55 -18.30 -13.49
C ILE A 264 -8.48 -16.94 -14.21
N PRO A 265 -9.09 -15.89 -13.64
CA PRO A 265 -9.00 -14.56 -14.23
C PRO A 265 -7.56 -14.05 -14.27
N VAL A 266 -7.16 -13.51 -15.43
CA VAL A 266 -5.92 -12.77 -15.64
C VAL A 266 -6.27 -11.37 -16.12
N LYS A 267 -6.03 -10.38 -15.27
CA LYS A 267 -6.33 -8.97 -15.56
C LYS A 267 -5.05 -8.21 -15.91
N SER A 268 -5.17 -7.24 -16.81
CA SER A 268 -4.07 -6.35 -17.20
C SER A 268 -4.41 -4.90 -16.95
N VAL A 269 -3.47 -4.15 -16.38
CA VAL A 269 -3.67 -2.74 -16.01
C VAL A 269 -4.04 -1.81 -17.19
N TYR A 270 -3.77 -2.24 -18.43
CA TYR A 270 -4.06 -1.47 -19.64
C TYR A 270 -5.46 -1.74 -20.23
N GLU A 271 -6.13 -2.79 -19.80
CA GLU A 271 -7.43 -3.21 -20.35
C GLU A 271 -8.61 -2.75 -19.50
N GLU A 272 -8.33 -2.05 -18.40
CA GLU A 272 -9.28 -1.80 -17.32
C GLU A 272 -9.66 -0.32 -17.25
N GLU A 273 -10.96 -0.04 -17.11
CA GLU A 273 -11.48 1.32 -17.10
C GLU A 273 -11.06 2.07 -15.82
N ARG A 274 -10.59 3.31 -15.98
CA ARG A 274 -10.20 4.17 -14.87
C ARG A 274 -11.24 5.24 -14.63
N LYS A 275 -11.82 5.21 -13.43
CA LYS A 275 -12.70 6.27 -12.93
C LYS A 275 -11.89 7.26 -12.11
N LYS A 276 -12.27 8.55 -12.18
CA LYS A 276 -11.65 9.59 -11.35
C LYS A 276 -12.05 9.41 -9.88
N SER A 277 -11.11 9.64 -8.98
CA SER A 277 -11.35 9.61 -7.54
C SER A 277 -11.62 11.01 -7.00
N GLN A 278 -12.51 11.13 -6.00
CA GLN A 278 -12.72 12.35 -5.21
C GLN A 278 -12.43 12.03 -3.73
N PRO A 279 -11.15 11.94 -3.32
CA PRO A 279 -10.80 11.58 -1.96
C PRO A 279 -11.10 12.71 -0.97
N TYR A 280 -11.41 12.36 0.29
CA TYR A 280 -11.62 13.34 1.37
C TYR A 280 -10.45 14.29 1.54
N CYS A 281 -9.23 13.82 1.28
CA CYS A 281 -8.13 14.72 1.00
C CYS A 281 -7.10 14.10 0.05
N ARG A 282 -6.77 14.90 -0.97
CA ARG A 282 -5.87 14.53 -2.06
C ARG A 282 -4.44 14.30 -1.58
N GLN A 283 -3.91 15.15 -0.70
CA GLN A 283 -2.51 15.07 -0.27
C GLN A 283 -2.16 13.75 0.44
N SER A 284 -2.97 13.31 1.42
CA SER A 284 -2.79 11.99 2.06
C SER A 284 -2.94 10.84 1.08
N THR A 285 -3.93 10.95 0.19
CA THR A 285 -4.19 9.91 -0.81
C THR A 285 -2.99 9.76 -1.73
N ASP A 286 -2.45 10.85 -2.26
CA ASP A 286 -1.28 10.83 -3.13
C ASP A 286 -0.03 10.31 -2.41
N ARG A 287 0.14 10.63 -1.12
CA ARG A 287 1.25 10.12 -0.30
C ARG A 287 1.21 8.59 -0.14
N ARG A 288 0.02 8.00 -0.02
CA ARG A 288 -0.17 6.57 0.29
C ARG A 288 -0.41 5.70 -0.94
N ARG A 289 -1.14 6.23 -1.90
CA ARG A 289 -1.53 5.54 -3.14
C ARG A 289 -0.75 5.99 -4.36
N GLY A 290 0.07 7.04 -4.27
CA GLY A 290 0.75 7.65 -5.40
C GLY A 290 -0.18 8.54 -6.23
N GLN A 291 0.41 9.51 -6.91
CA GLN A 291 -0.31 10.41 -7.81
C GLN A 291 -0.77 9.66 -9.06
N GLU A 292 -2.06 9.82 -9.39
CA GLU A 292 -2.59 9.39 -10.68
C GLU A 292 -2.01 10.28 -11.78
N LEU A 293 -1.24 9.68 -12.69
CA LEU A 293 -0.83 10.30 -13.94
C LEU A 293 -2.07 10.28 -14.83
N VAL A 294 -2.62 11.47 -15.08
CA VAL A 294 -3.92 11.77 -15.72
C VAL A 294 -4.28 10.81 -16.85
#